data_AF-A0A8S0FM06-F1
#
_entry.id   AF-A0A8S0FM06-F1
#
_cell.length_a   1.000
_cell.length_b   1.000
_cell.length_c   1.000
_cell.angle_alpha   90.00
_cell.angle_beta   90.00
_cell.angle_gamma   90.00
#
_symmetry.space_group_name_H-M   'P 1'
#
loop_
_entity.id
_entity.type
_entity.pdbx_description
1 polymer ?
#
loop_
_entity_poly.entity_id
_entity_poly.type
_entity_poly.pdbx_seq_one_letter_code
_entity_poly.pdbx_strand_id
1 'polypeptide(L)'
;MESLRKLIRFNIEQNIKGLYVGGSTGEAFLQNVAEREKILETVADESDGRLTLIAHVGGISTAESEVLAKAAKKYGYHAISAVTPFYYPFSFEEHCIHYRKIIDSADGLPMVVYNIPALSGVRFSLDQINELVTIPRVCALKQTSGDLFQMEQIKRKL
;
A
#
# COMPACT_ATOMS: atom_id res chain seq x y z
N MET A 1 -0.05 -15.76 15.72
CA MET A 1 0.80 -15.91 14.50
C MET A 1 0.57 -17.23 13.78
N GLU A 2 0.33 -18.38 14.43
CA GLU A 2 0.09 -19.65 13.70
C GLU A 2 -1.10 -19.60 12.72
N SER A 3 -2.24 -19.01 13.10
CA SER A 3 -3.37 -18.87 12.18
C SER A 3 -3.05 -18.00 10.96
N LEU A 4 -2.18 -16.99 11.10
CA LEU A 4 -1.69 -16.19 9.98
C LEU A 4 -0.86 -17.06 9.02
N ARG A 5 0.05 -17.88 9.56
CA ARG A 5 0.85 -18.82 8.74
C ARG A 5 -0.03 -19.82 7.99
N LYS A 6 -1.05 -20.37 8.64
CA LYS A 6 -2.07 -21.21 7.99
C LYS A 6 -2.78 -20.50 6.85
N LEU A 7 -3.19 -19.24 7.05
CA LEU A 7 -3.84 -18.44 6.01
C LEU A 7 -2.91 -18.18 4.81
N ILE A 8 -1.62 -17.94 5.06
CA ILE A 8 -0.63 -17.74 3.98
C ILE A 8 -0.47 -19.04 3.17
N ARG A 9 -0.26 -20.18 3.84
CA ARG A 9 -0.17 -21.49 3.18
C ARG A 9 -1.43 -21.80 2.36
N PHE A 10 -2.60 -21.54 2.92
CA PHE A 10 -3.87 -21.67 2.20
C PHE A 10 -3.89 -20.83 0.91
N ASN A 11 -3.49 -19.56 0.95
CA ASN A 11 -3.45 -18.72 -0.24
C ASN A 11 -2.45 -19.23 -1.30
N ILE A 12 -1.32 -19.80 -0.87
CA ILE A 12 -0.35 -20.44 -1.77
C ILE A 12 -0.98 -21.65 -2.48
N GLU A 13 -1.70 -22.49 -1.74
CA GLU A 13 -2.43 -23.65 -2.29
C GLU A 13 -3.51 -23.23 -3.30
N GLN A 14 -4.09 -22.03 -3.13
CA GLN A 14 -5.04 -21.45 -4.09
C GLN A 14 -4.36 -20.87 -5.36
N ASN A 15 -3.04 -20.98 -5.51
CA ASN A 15 -2.28 -20.47 -6.65
C ASN A 15 -2.45 -18.96 -6.91
N ILE A 16 -2.66 -18.16 -5.85
CA ILE A 16 -2.68 -16.70 -5.99
C ILE A 16 -1.29 -16.19 -6.40
N LYS A 17 -1.25 -15.07 -7.13
CA LYS A 17 0.03 -14.47 -7.59
C LYS A 17 0.79 -13.75 -6.48
N GLY A 18 0.09 -13.29 -5.46
CA GLY A 18 0.69 -12.46 -4.43
C GLY A 18 -0.26 -12.08 -3.31
N LEU A 19 0.29 -11.45 -2.29
CA LEU A 19 -0.44 -10.94 -1.14
C LEU A 19 -0.26 -9.43 -1.01
N TYR A 20 -1.37 -8.75 -0.74
CA TYR A 20 -1.39 -7.36 -0.30
C TYR A 20 -1.55 -7.35 1.23
N VAL A 21 -0.44 -7.10 1.93
CA VAL A 21 -0.30 -7.37 3.36
C VAL A 21 -0.53 -6.11 4.18
N GLY A 22 -1.27 -6.23 5.28
CA GLY A 22 -1.47 -5.11 6.21
C GLY A 22 -2.33 -3.99 5.64
N GLY A 23 -3.24 -4.28 4.70
CA GLY A 23 -4.20 -3.31 4.16
C GLY A 23 -5.41 -3.06 5.07
N SER A 24 -6.42 -2.35 4.56
CA SER A 24 -7.70 -2.17 5.24
C SER A 24 -8.34 -3.52 5.63
N THR A 25 -8.32 -4.51 4.73
CA THR A 25 -8.80 -5.89 5.00
C THR A 25 -7.98 -6.62 6.05
N GLY A 26 -6.71 -6.26 6.22
CA GLY A 26 -5.84 -6.78 7.28
C GLY A 26 -5.95 -5.97 8.58
N GLU A 27 -6.97 -5.12 8.72
CA GLU A 27 -7.30 -4.33 9.92
C GLU A 27 -6.18 -3.40 10.40
N ALA A 28 -5.39 -2.87 9.45
CA ALA A 28 -4.15 -2.14 9.75
C ALA A 28 -4.31 -0.94 10.69
N PHE A 29 -5.48 -0.27 10.66
CA PHE A 29 -5.73 0.93 11.46
C PHE A 29 -6.16 0.62 12.90
N LEU A 30 -6.29 -0.65 13.26
CA LEU A 30 -6.50 -1.13 14.63
C LEU A 30 -5.22 -1.70 15.26
N GLN A 31 -4.09 -1.61 14.55
CA GLN A 31 -2.82 -2.21 14.93
C GLN A 31 -1.75 -1.13 15.04
N ASN A 32 -0.86 -1.28 16.01
CA ASN A 32 0.31 -0.42 16.13
C ASN A 32 1.41 -0.80 15.13
N VAL A 33 2.43 0.05 15.03
CA VAL A 33 3.56 -0.15 14.08
C VAL A 33 4.28 -1.48 14.32
N ALA A 34 4.51 -1.88 15.57
CA ALA A 34 5.21 -3.11 15.90
C ALA A 34 4.39 -4.37 15.53
N GLU A 35 3.08 -4.34 15.73
CA GLU A 35 2.17 -5.41 15.29
C GLU A 35 2.17 -5.56 13.77
N ARG A 36 2.08 -4.44 13.04
CA ARG A 36 2.15 -4.41 11.58
C ARG A 36 3.49 -4.93 11.08
N GLU A 37 4.60 -4.49 11.67
CA GLU A 37 5.94 -4.98 11.33
C GLU A 37 6.04 -6.50 11.57
N LYS A 38 5.52 -7.00 12.69
CA LYS A 38 5.55 -8.43 13.00
C LYS A 38 4.76 -9.27 11.99
N ILE A 39 3.64 -8.73 11.49
CA ILE A 39 2.87 -9.36 10.41
C ILE A 39 3.68 -9.36 9.11
N LEU A 40 4.33 -8.25 8.75
CA LEU A 40 5.15 -8.18 7.54
C LEU A 40 6.28 -9.22 7.58
N GLU A 41 7.00 -9.29 8.70
CA GLU A 41 8.05 -10.29 8.92
C GLU A 41 7.51 -11.72 8.76
N THR A 42 6.39 -12.02 9.42
CA THR A 42 5.79 -13.37 9.41
C THR A 42 5.32 -13.77 8.02
N VAL A 43 4.76 -12.81 7.25
CA VAL A 43 4.30 -13.09 5.88
C VAL A 43 5.46 -13.29 4.94
N ALA A 44 6.52 -12.47 5.03
CA ALA A 44 7.72 -12.65 4.22
C ALA A 44 8.37 -14.03 4.44
N ASP A 45 8.54 -14.40 5.72
CA ASP A 45 9.10 -15.69 6.13
C ASP A 45 8.28 -16.89 5.63
N GLU A 46 6.96 -16.90 5.87
CA GLU A 46 6.12 -18.04 5.46
C GLU A 46 5.90 -18.13 3.93
N SER A 47 5.96 -16.99 3.23
CA SER A 47 5.77 -16.98 1.77
C SER A 47 6.94 -17.64 1.04
N ASP A 48 8.15 -17.61 1.62
CA ASP A 48 9.35 -18.30 1.13
C ASP A 48 9.60 -18.07 -0.38
N GLY A 49 9.48 -16.81 -0.82
CA GLY A 49 9.67 -16.41 -2.21
C GLY A 49 8.60 -16.89 -3.22
N ARG A 50 7.58 -17.64 -2.77
CA ARG A 50 6.54 -18.21 -3.66
C ARG A 50 5.49 -17.21 -4.11
N LEU A 51 5.39 -16.05 -3.45
CA LEU A 51 4.36 -15.03 -3.68
C LEU A 51 5.00 -13.68 -3.95
N THR A 52 4.40 -12.89 -4.86
CA THR A 52 4.67 -11.45 -4.92
C THR A 52 4.07 -10.77 -3.69
N LEU A 53 4.88 -10.02 -2.94
CA LEU A 53 4.45 -9.38 -1.70
C LEU A 53 4.40 -7.86 -1.84
N ILE A 54 3.25 -7.28 -1.54
CA ILE A 54 3.03 -5.83 -1.47
C ILE A 54 2.72 -5.46 -0.02
N ALA A 55 3.55 -4.63 0.61
CA ALA A 55 3.34 -4.16 1.98
C ALA A 55 2.50 -2.88 1.97
N HIS A 56 1.31 -2.91 2.56
CA HIS A 56 0.60 -1.67 2.87
C HIS A 56 1.17 -1.02 4.13
N VAL A 57 1.93 0.04 3.92
CA VAL A 57 2.65 0.79 4.95
C VAL A 57 1.93 2.07 5.34
N GLY A 58 0.93 2.49 4.56
CA GLY A 58 0.21 3.75 4.77
C GLY A 58 -0.57 3.84 6.07
N GLY A 59 -0.78 5.08 6.51
CA GLY A 59 -1.56 5.50 7.67
C GLY A 59 -1.69 7.02 7.66
N ILE A 60 -2.18 7.62 8.75
CA ILE A 60 -2.29 9.08 8.85
C ILE A 60 -0.89 9.71 9.03
N SER A 61 -0.03 9.09 9.83
CA SER A 61 1.33 9.58 10.11
C SER A 61 2.31 9.18 9.01
N THR A 62 2.95 10.17 8.39
CA THR A 62 4.04 9.93 7.43
C THR A 62 5.20 9.19 8.10
N ALA A 63 5.59 9.58 9.32
CA ALA A 63 6.72 8.99 10.03
C ALA A 63 6.51 7.50 10.34
N GLU A 64 5.29 7.11 10.74
CA GLU A 64 4.97 5.69 10.97
C GLU A 64 4.99 4.90 9.65
N SER A 65 4.50 5.52 8.57
CA SER A 65 4.53 4.91 7.24
C SER A 65 5.96 4.72 6.72
N GLU A 66 6.87 5.64 7.02
CA GLU A 66 8.30 5.52 6.71
C GLU A 66 8.98 4.38 7.48
N VAL A 67 8.64 4.18 8.76
CA VAL A 67 9.14 3.04 9.56
C VAL A 67 8.72 1.71 8.92
N LEU A 68 7.46 1.59 8.54
CA LEU A 68 6.94 0.38 7.90
C LEU A 68 7.49 0.19 6.48
N ALA A 69 7.78 1.25 5.73
CA ALA A 69 8.44 1.17 4.43
C ALA A 69 9.86 0.58 4.55
N LYS A 70 10.63 1.03 5.55
CA LYS A 70 11.96 0.48 5.86
C LYS A 70 11.87 -0.99 6.27
N ALA A 71 10.87 -1.35 7.08
CA ALA A 71 10.62 -2.74 7.44
C ALA A 71 10.28 -3.60 6.23
N ALA A 72 9.41 -3.13 5.32
CA ALA A 72 9.07 -3.85 4.10
C ALA A 72 10.32 -4.13 3.24
N LYS A 73 11.20 -3.14 3.08
CA LYS A 73 12.49 -3.31 2.41
C LYS A 73 13.36 -4.36 3.11
N LYS A 74 13.53 -4.26 4.43
CA LYS A 74 14.31 -5.19 5.26
C LYS A 74 13.84 -6.64 5.09
N TYR A 75 12.53 -6.86 4.98
CA TYR A 75 11.93 -8.19 4.84
C TYR A 75 11.77 -8.66 3.40
N GLY A 76 12.34 -7.96 2.42
CA GLY A 76 12.36 -8.42 1.02
C GLY A 76 11.01 -8.35 0.31
N TYR A 77 10.14 -7.39 0.69
CA TYR A 77 8.93 -7.13 -0.08
C TYR A 77 9.24 -6.65 -1.49
N HIS A 78 8.29 -6.83 -2.42
CA HIS A 78 8.48 -6.49 -3.84
C HIS A 78 7.96 -5.10 -4.18
N ALA A 79 7.01 -4.60 -3.39
CA ALA A 79 6.45 -3.26 -3.48
C ALA A 79 5.91 -2.80 -2.13
N ILE A 80 5.75 -1.49 -1.99
CA ILE A 80 5.01 -0.88 -0.89
C ILE A 80 3.73 -0.24 -1.41
N SER A 81 2.79 0.03 -0.52
CA SER A 81 1.55 0.71 -0.83
C SER A 81 1.11 1.61 0.32
N ALA A 82 0.51 2.75 0.01
CA ALA A 82 -0.06 3.64 1.02
C ALA A 82 -1.43 4.16 0.61
N VAL A 83 -2.38 4.08 1.54
CA VAL A 83 -3.68 4.75 1.43
C VAL A 83 -3.42 6.24 1.52
N THR A 84 -4.26 7.03 0.86
CA THR A 84 -4.28 8.48 1.10
C THR A 84 -4.46 8.75 2.60
N PRO A 85 -3.60 9.57 3.25
CA PRO A 85 -3.79 9.93 4.64
C PRO A 85 -5.18 10.56 4.82
N PHE A 86 -5.87 10.15 5.88
CA PHE A 86 -7.30 10.36 6.08
C PHE A 86 -7.57 11.05 7.42
N TYR A 87 -8.85 11.22 7.75
CA TYR A 87 -9.36 11.92 8.94
C TYR A 87 -9.18 13.44 8.87
N TYR A 88 -7.96 13.94 8.75
CA TYR A 88 -7.69 15.36 8.57
C TYR A 88 -7.76 15.75 7.08
N PRO A 89 -8.28 16.95 6.75
CA PRO A 89 -8.18 17.47 5.40
C PRO A 89 -6.74 17.91 5.14
N PHE A 90 -6.10 17.25 4.17
CA PHE A 90 -4.79 17.63 3.65
C PHE A 90 -4.95 18.21 2.24
N SER A 91 -4.14 19.21 1.92
CA SER A 91 -3.97 19.71 0.56
C SER A 91 -3.39 18.62 -0.35
N PHE A 92 -3.56 18.79 -1.66
CA PHE A 92 -2.99 17.85 -2.62
C PHE A 92 -1.45 17.81 -2.57
N GLU A 93 -0.80 18.96 -2.33
CA GLU A 93 0.65 19.02 -2.16
C GLU A 93 1.13 18.19 -0.96
N GLU A 94 0.42 18.25 0.16
CA GLU A 94 0.73 17.43 1.35
C GLU A 94 0.60 15.93 1.07
N HIS A 95 -0.38 15.50 0.25
CA HIS A 95 -0.48 14.12 -0.19
C HIS A 95 0.73 13.71 -1.04
N CYS A 96 1.14 14.55 -2.00
CA CYS A 96 2.33 14.30 -2.81
C CYS A 96 3.60 14.20 -1.96
N ILE A 97 3.77 15.08 -0.96
CA ILE A 97 4.89 15.03 0.00
C ILE A 97 4.85 13.73 0.82
N HIS A 98 3.68 13.33 1.31
CA HIS A 98 3.49 12.09 2.06
C HIS A 98 3.96 10.87 1.24
N TYR A 99 3.52 10.74 -0.02
CA TYR A 99 3.96 9.65 -0.89
C TYR A 99 5.47 9.67 -1.15
N ARG A 100 6.06 10.84 -1.46
CA ARG A 100 7.51 10.97 -1.72
C ARG A 100 8.35 10.53 -0.52
N LYS A 101 8.01 10.97 0.69
CA LYS A 101 8.73 10.57 1.91
C LYS A 101 8.70 9.06 2.16
N ILE A 102 7.54 8.44 1.94
CA ILE A 102 7.41 6.98 2.07
C ILE A 102 8.24 6.26 0.99
N ILE A 103 8.21 6.74 -0.25
CA ILE A 103 9.01 6.20 -1.36
C ILE A 103 10.51 6.28 -1.03
N ASP A 104 11.00 7.42 -0.55
CA ASP A 104 12.40 7.61 -0.18
C ASP A 104 12.82 6.63 0.92
N SER A 105 11.96 6.43 1.93
CA SER A 105 12.19 5.46 3.01
C SER A 105 12.11 3.99 2.57
N ALA A 106 11.50 3.69 1.43
CA ALA A 106 11.34 2.33 0.90
C ALA A 106 12.58 1.83 0.15
N ASP A 107 13.60 2.68 -0.03
CA ASP A 107 14.90 2.36 -0.60
C ASP A 107 14.79 1.54 -1.92
N GLY A 108 14.11 2.15 -2.89
CA GLY A 108 14.00 1.63 -4.25
C GLY A 108 12.86 0.65 -4.50
N LEU A 109 12.10 0.23 -3.46
CA LEU A 109 10.85 -0.50 -3.68
C LEU A 109 9.83 0.39 -4.42
N PRO A 110 9.14 -0.14 -5.44
CA PRO A 110 8.11 0.61 -6.13
C PRO A 110 6.87 0.82 -5.25
N MET A 111 6.16 1.92 -5.50
CA MET A 111 4.97 2.35 -4.76
C MET A 111 3.69 2.01 -5.54
N VAL A 112 2.72 1.47 -4.81
CA VAL A 112 1.32 1.33 -5.24
C VAL A 112 0.49 2.37 -4.50
N VAL A 113 0.06 3.42 -5.20
CA VAL A 113 -0.88 4.40 -4.63
C VAL A 113 -2.21 3.70 -4.39
N TYR A 114 -2.77 3.80 -3.18
CA TYR A 114 -4.06 3.20 -2.85
C TYR A 114 -5.14 4.27 -2.66
N ASN A 115 -6.04 4.33 -3.63
CA ASN A 115 -7.17 5.26 -3.65
C ASN A 115 -8.46 4.52 -3.21
N ILE A 116 -9.07 4.97 -2.13
CA ILE A 116 -10.33 4.44 -1.59
C ILE A 116 -11.22 5.58 -1.04
N PRO A 117 -11.83 6.41 -1.92
CA PRO A 117 -12.54 7.62 -1.50
C PRO A 117 -13.68 7.37 -0.51
N ALA A 118 -14.33 6.21 -0.60
CA ALA A 118 -15.44 5.85 0.28
C ALA A 118 -15.05 5.73 1.75
N LEU A 119 -13.81 5.34 2.05
CA LEU A 119 -13.31 5.19 3.43
C LEU A 119 -12.30 6.26 3.83
N SER A 120 -11.51 6.80 2.90
CA SER A 120 -10.54 7.85 3.22
C SER A 120 -11.18 9.24 3.33
N GLY A 121 -12.33 9.46 2.68
CA GLY A 121 -12.93 10.79 2.52
C GLY A 121 -12.17 11.68 1.52
N VAL A 122 -11.06 11.19 0.95
CA VAL A 122 -10.24 11.93 -0.01
C VAL A 122 -10.72 11.64 -1.43
N ARG A 123 -11.10 12.69 -2.16
CA ARG A 123 -11.53 12.60 -3.55
C ARG A 123 -10.54 13.34 -4.44
N PHE A 124 -9.75 12.60 -5.20
CA PHE A 124 -8.89 13.20 -6.21
C PHE A 124 -9.63 13.42 -7.52
N SER A 125 -9.33 14.54 -8.17
CA SER A 125 -9.66 14.73 -9.59
C SER A 125 -8.83 13.77 -10.46
N LEU A 126 -9.25 13.59 -11.71
CA LEU A 126 -8.46 12.80 -12.68
C LEU A 126 -7.04 13.36 -12.83
N ASP A 127 -6.89 14.70 -12.87
CA ASP A 127 -5.57 15.33 -13.00
C ASP A 127 -4.69 15.10 -11.79
N GLN A 128 -5.26 15.15 -10.58
CA GLN A 128 -4.54 14.81 -9.35
C GLN A 128 -4.11 13.34 -9.34
N ILE A 129 -4.95 12.41 -9.80
CA ILE A 129 -4.57 11.00 -9.94
C ILE A 129 -3.41 10.86 -10.94
N ASN A 130 -3.48 11.53 -12.09
CA ASN A 130 -2.42 11.49 -13.12
C ASN A 130 -1.08 12.01 -12.56
N GLU A 131 -1.11 13.07 -11.77
CA GLU A 131 0.09 13.58 -11.11
C GLU A 131 0.63 12.58 -10.07
N LEU A 132 -0.24 11.98 -9.24
CA LEU A 132 0.20 10.98 -8.27
C LEU A 132 0.86 9.75 -8.91
N VAL A 133 0.30 9.23 -10.00
CA VAL A 133 0.84 8.03 -10.67
C VAL A 133 2.12 8.30 -11.46
N THR A 134 2.46 9.57 -11.70
CA THR A 134 3.71 9.98 -12.35
C THR A 134 4.83 10.35 -11.36
N ILE A 135 4.55 10.33 -10.04
CA ILE A 135 5.60 10.45 -9.02
C ILE A 135 6.65 9.34 -9.25
N PRO A 136 7.96 9.66 -9.26
CA PRO A 136 9.01 8.65 -9.45
C PRO A 136 8.84 7.46 -8.51
N ARG A 137 9.02 6.24 -9.03
CA ARG A 137 8.81 4.94 -8.36
C ARG A 137 7.35 4.52 -8.12
N VAL A 138 6.35 5.37 -8.39
CA VAL A 138 4.97 4.88 -8.45
C VAL A 138 4.83 3.98 -9.68
N CYS A 139 4.39 2.74 -9.47
CA CYS A 139 4.26 1.75 -10.54
C CYS A 139 2.82 1.28 -10.75
N ALA A 140 1.93 1.53 -9.79
CA ALA A 140 0.55 1.07 -9.85
C ALA A 140 -0.38 1.96 -9.02
N LEU A 141 -1.65 1.92 -9.40
CA LEU A 141 -2.77 2.50 -8.68
C LEU A 141 -3.71 1.36 -8.27
N LYS A 142 -3.89 1.17 -6.96
CA LYS A 142 -4.98 0.36 -6.42
C LYS A 142 -6.23 1.23 -6.32
N GLN A 143 -7.07 1.17 -7.35
CA GLN A 143 -8.27 1.99 -7.48
C GLN A 143 -9.49 1.27 -6.90
N THR A 144 -9.81 1.54 -5.63
CA THR A 144 -11.03 1.06 -4.96
C THR A 144 -12.11 2.13 -5.05
N SER A 145 -12.64 2.28 -6.27
CA SER A 145 -13.76 3.16 -6.61
C SER A 145 -14.70 2.44 -7.56
N GLY A 146 -16.00 2.70 -7.44
CA GLY A 146 -17.01 2.20 -8.39
C GLY A 146 -17.12 3.04 -9.66
N ASP A 147 -16.37 4.13 -9.78
CA ASP A 147 -16.36 4.97 -10.98
C ASP A 147 -15.51 4.34 -12.09
N LEU A 148 -16.17 3.53 -12.92
CA LEU A 148 -15.55 2.85 -14.05
C LEU A 148 -15.27 3.79 -15.23
N PHE A 149 -15.92 4.96 -15.30
CA PHE A 149 -15.59 5.98 -16.29
C PHE A 149 -14.23 6.60 -15.96
N GLN A 150 -14.00 6.99 -14.71
CA GLN A 150 -12.69 7.44 -14.26
C GLN A 150 -11.61 6.36 -14.43
N MET A 151 -11.95 5.08 -14.18
CA MET A 151 -11.03 3.96 -14.44
C MET A 151 -10.59 3.91 -15.92
N GLU A 152 -11.53 4.07 -16.85
CA GLU A 152 -11.25 4.12 -18.29
C GLU A 152 -10.33 5.30 -18.63
N GLN A 153 -10.62 6.48 -18.08
CA GLN A 153 -9.83 7.69 -18.30
C GLN A 153 -8.38 7.56 -17.79
N ILE A 154 -8.19 6.96 -16.60
CA ILE A 154 -6.87 6.67 -16.04
C ILE A 154 -6.10 5.73 -16.98
N LYS A 155 -6.73 4.63 -17.40
CA LYS A 155 -6.11 3.63 -18.26
C LYS A 155 -5.67 4.20 -19.61
N ARG A 156 -6.40 5.16 -20.17
CA ARG A 156 -6.03 5.80 -21.45
C ARG A 156 -4.80 6.69 -21.38
N LYS A 157 -4.43 7.18 -20.19
CA LYS A 157 -3.28 8.07 -19.98
C LYS A 157 -2.02 7.34 -19.51
N LEU A 158 -2.16 6.12 -19.00
CA LEU A 158 -1.07 5.22 -18.62
C LEU A 158 -0.60 4.38 -19.82
#